data_AF-A0A957PZC3-F1
#
_entry.id   AF-A0A957PZC3-F1
#
_cell.length_a   1.000
_cell.length_b   1.000
_cell.length_c   1.000
_cell.angle_alpha   90.00
_cell.angle_beta   90.00
_cell.angle_gamma   90.00
#
_symmetry.space_group_name_H-M   'P 1'
#
loop_
_entity.id
_entity.type
_entity.pdbx_description
1 polymer ?
#
loop_
_entity_poly.entity_id
_entity_poly.type
_entity_poly.pdbx_seq_one_letter_code
_entity_poly.pdbx_strand_id
1 'polypeptide(L)'
;MSRHRAARQKAEEPTRSSAGGGMGQRGVTRMAMGDRDDSTNGHSGDHDDAPDHGAMTDAARRAQQVKHHEQTLWVYWTIILLGAWMIAGAVTFGYQNGVVEVAGDRWLPWALATRQRLMFWSDIGSGLLLMLFGWLSLNPFRPKALWAACLVGVWMNFAPLLFWSPTAWGYVNNTLVGALVVALTVLVPGMPWMIMMMKHGPQVPKGWSYNPSSWPQRWIMIATGIAGWFVSRYLGAYQLGYIPHIWEPFFGEGSIRVLNSSVSHMWPISDGGLGAFTYTFEALMGFMGSPARWRTMPWMVLLFGILVIPLGLTHVLLIMSQPVLVGHWCTFCLLAAAIMLPMIPLEIDEVIAMCQFMVQAKREGKPFWRTFWRGGTTEGEGADQRSPELTDAPGKVAPAMFWGMSVPWTLALTTLLGIWLMVTPAL
;
A
#
# COMPACT_ATOMS: atom_id res chain seq x y z
N MET A 1 27.42 -54.67 62.15
CA MET A 1 26.98 -54.37 60.77
C MET A 1 25.93 -53.26 60.87
N SER A 2 26.31 -52.00 61.00
CA SER A 2 26.72 -51.06 59.94
C SER A 2 25.60 -50.69 58.95
N ARG A 3 25.44 -49.36 58.77
CA ARG A 3 24.75 -48.57 57.72
C ARG A 3 23.30 -48.19 58.02
N HIS A 4 23.05 -47.04 58.65
CA HIS A 4 23.08 -45.63 58.18
C HIS A 4 21.93 -45.20 57.25
N ARG A 5 21.03 -44.39 57.83
CA ARG A 5 20.26 -43.33 57.15
C ARG A 5 21.24 -42.24 56.67
N ALA A 6 21.09 -41.80 55.42
CA ALA A 6 21.59 -40.52 54.89
C ALA A 6 20.61 -40.10 53.78
N ALA A 7 19.86 -39.01 53.94
CA ALA A 7 20.28 -37.63 53.66
C ALA A 7 20.93 -37.52 52.26
N ARG A 8 20.14 -37.08 51.26
CA ARG A 8 20.69 -36.51 50.03
C ARG A 8 20.56 -35.00 50.09
N GLN A 9 21.68 -34.37 50.43
CA GLN A 9 21.98 -32.96 50.29
C GLN A 9 22.02 -32.53 48.83
N LYS A 10 21.70 -31.24 48.66
CA LYS A 10 22.17 -30.30 47.62
C LYS A 10 23.39 -30.79 46.81
N ALA A 11 23.27 -30.69 45.50
CA ALA A 11 24.39 -30.30 44.64
C ALA A 11 24.04 -28.92 44.05
N GLU A 12 24.70 -27.90 44.57
CA GLU A 12 24.90 -26.61 43.89
C GLU A 12 25.87 -26.87 42.73
N GLU A 13 25.49 -26.49 41.52
CA GLU A 13 26.43 -26.29 40.42
C GLU A 13 26.40 -24.82 39.96
N PRO A 14 27.55 -24.25 39.57
CA PRO A 14 27.80 -22.83 39.66
C PRO A 14 27.39 -22.07 38.41
N THR A 15 27.04 -20.80 38.64
CA THR A 15 27.08 -19.64 37.74
C THR A 15 27.84 -19.84 36.42
N ARG A 16 27.11 -19.72 35.30
CA ARG A 16 27.65 -19.14 34.06
C ARG A 16 26.78 -17.96 33.64
N SER A 17 27.28 -16.77 33.95
CA SER A 17 26.91 -15.56 33.23
C SER A 17 27.40 -15.70 31.79
N SER A 18 26.52 -16.11 30.88
CA SER A 18 26.74 -15.84 29.46
C SER A 18 26.11 -14.50 29.14
N ALA A 19 26.93 -13.46 29.23
CA ALA A 19 26.79 -12.29 28.38
C ALA A 19 26.79 -12.77 26.92
N GLY A 20 25.59 -13.06 26.40
CA GLY A 20 25.35 -13.48 25.03
C GLY A 20 24.90 -12.26 24.23
N GLY A 21 25.72 -11.86 23.27
CA GLY A 21 25.65 -10.59 22.55
C GLY A 21 24.30 -10.25 21.92
N GLY A 22 24.04 -8.94 21.87
CA GLY A 22 22.88 -8.30 21.25
C GLY A 22 22.86 -8.40 19.72
N MET A 23 22.66 -9.60 19.20
CA MET A 23 22.38 -9.87 17.78
C MET A 23 21.09 -10.70 17.68
N GLY A 24 19.94 -10.08 18.02
CA GLY A 24 18.65 -10.77 17.95
C GLY A 24 17.42 -9.90 17.72
N GLN A 25 17.44 -8.60 18.03
CA GLN A 25 16.26 -7.73 17.87
C GLN A 25 16.13 -7.06 16.49
N ARG A 26 16.77 -7.61 15.45
CA ARG A 26 16.65 -7.10 14.08
C ARG A 26 15.53 -7.84 13.33
N GLY A 27 14.32 -7.73 13.85
CA GLY A 27 13.10 -8.17 13.20
C GLY A 27 12.11 -7.01 13.19
N VAL A 28 11.98 -6.35 12.03
CA VAL A 28 10.95 -5.33 11.84
C VAL A 28 9.61 -6.05 11.78
N THR A 29 8.93 -6.12 12.91
CA THR A 29 7.48 -6.20 12.91
C THR A 29 7.02 -5.08 13.81
N ARG A 30 6.51 -4.03 13.15
CA ARG A 30 5.38 -3.19 13.59
C ARG A 30 5.33 -2.89 15.09
N MET A 31 5.48 -1.61 15.46
CA MET A 31 5.31 -1.15 16.85
C MET A 31 4.16 -1.90 17.53
N ALA A 32 4.51 -2.81 18.42
CA ALA A 32 3.56 -3.51 19.25
C ALA A 32 2.84 -2.45 20.07
N MET A 33 1.61 -2.15 19.69
CA MET A 33 0.65 -1.56 20.61
C MET A 33 0.35 -2.66 21.63
N GLY A 34 1.10 -2.74 22.73
CA GLY A 34 0.83 -3.78 23.73
C GLY A 34 1.77 -3.85 24.92
N ASP A 35 3.10 -3.83 24.72
CA ASP A 35 3.98 -4.25 25.80
C ASP A 35 4.33 -3.09 26.74
N ARG A 36 3.54 -3.00 27.82
CA ARG A 36 4.06 -2.52 29.10
C ARG A 36 5.11 -3.54 29.56
N ASP A 37 6.38 -3.18 29.48
CA ASP A 37 7.44 -3.83 30.25
C ASP A 37 7.17 -3.55 31.73
N ASP A 38 6.45 -4.47 32.37
CA ASP A 38 6.20 -4.49 33.81
C ASP A 38 7.43 -5.11 34.48
N SER A 39 8.51 -4.34 34.60
CA SER A 39 9.69 -4.75 35.36
C SER A 39 10.35 -3.58 36.08
N THR A 40 9.64 -2.99 37.04
CA THR A 40 10.27 -2.27 38.16
C THR A 40 9.54 -2.62 39.44
N ASN A 41 10.01 -3.68 40.10
CA ASN A 41 9.58 -4.03 41.44
C ASN A 41 10.26 -3.12 42.47
N GLY A 42 9.44 -2.42 43.27
CA GLY A 42 9.71 -2.10 44.67
C GLY A 42 10.30 -0.73 44.98
N HIS A 43 9.45 0.24 45.34
CA HIS A 43 9.51 0.91 46.65
C HIS A 43 8.18 1.63 46.94
N SER A 44 7.60 1.27 48.09
CA SER A 44 6.43 1.88 48.71
C SER A 44 6.74 3.29 49.21
N GLY A 45 5.91 4.26 48.82
CA GLY A 45 5.90 5.61 49.37
C GLY A 45 4.62 6.33 48.96
N ASP A 46 3.73 6.54 49.93
CA ASP A 46 2.57 7.43 49.85
C ASP A 46 2.98 8.79 49.28
N HIS A 47 2.31 9.21 48.20
CA HIS A 47 2.00 10.62 47.92
C HIS A 47 0.87 10.68 46.89
N ASP A 48 -0.27 11.24 47.34
CA ASP A 48 -1.38 11.69 46.51
C ASP A 48 -0.90 12.75 45.51
N ASP A 49 -0.63 12.32 44.29
CA ASP A 49 -0.61 13.17 43.09
C ASP A 49 -1.08 12.30 41.92
N ALA A 50 -2.33 12.47 41.51
CA ALA A 50 -2.87 11.81 40.33
C ALA A 50 -2.07 12.25 39.08
N PRO A 51 -1.34 11.36 38.39
CA PRO A 51 -0.61 11.76 37.20
C PRO A 51 -1.60 11.93 36.05
N ASP A 52 -1.59 13.13 35.47
CA ASP A 52 -2.14 13.46 34.16
C ASP A 52 -1.92 12.31 33.17
N HIS A 53 -2.97 11.94 32.44
CA HIS A 53 -3.02 10.77 31.57
C HIS A 53 -1.90 10.77 30.50
N GLY A 54 -0.74 10.21 30.85
CA GLY A 54 0.17 9.46 29.98
C GLY A 54 0.64 10.11 28.67
N ALA A 55 0.79 11.43 28.60
CA ALA A 55 1.41 12.06 27.44
C ALA A 55 2.93 11.84 27.46
N MET A 56 3.43 10.93 26.61
CA MET A 56 4.87 10.72 26.42
C MET A 56 5.60 12.05 26.18
N THR A 57 6.66 12.30 26.95
CA THR A 57 7.47 13.53 26.83
C THR A 57 8.16 13.60 25.48
N ASP A 58 8.46 14.81 25.00
CA ASP A 58 9.16 15.00 23.72
C ASP A 58 10.56 14.37 23.71
N ALA A 59 11.22 14.29 24.88
CA ALA A 59 12.48 13.58 25.05
C ALA A 59 12.31 12.06 24.82
N ALA A 60 11.27 11.47 25.40
CA ALA A 60 10.96 10.05 25.20
C ALA A 60 10.59 9.74 23.74
N ARG A 61 9.81 10.61 23.06
CA ARG A 61 9.52 10.45 21.62
C ARG A 61 10.78 10.50 20.76
N ARG A 62 11.71 11.41 21.06
CA ARG A 62 13.00 11.51 20.35
C ARG A 62 13.86 10.26 20.57
N ALA A 63 13.94 9.75 21.79
CA ALA A 63 14.67 8.51 22.08
C ALA A 63 14.07 7.32 21.33
N GLN A 64 12.74 7.20 21.31
CA GLN A 64 12.05 6.16 20.54
C GLN A 64 12.29 6.30 19.02
N GLN A 65 12.29 7.52 18.49
CA GLN A 65 12.59 7.78 17.07
C GLN A 65 14.02 7.33 16.71
N VAL A 66 15.00 7.59 17.58
CA VAL A 66 16.39 7.14 17.35
C VAL A 66 16.48 5.62 17.41
N LYS A 67 15.88 4.97 18.41
CA LYS A 67 15.87 3.50 18.52
C LYS A 67 15.21 2.83 17.30
N HIS A 68 14.06 3.35 16.87
CA HIS A 68 13.38 2.87 15.67
C HIS A 68 14.23 3.05 14.42
N HIS A 69 14.88 4.21 14.30
CA HIS A 69 15.79 4.50 13.18
C HIS A 69 16.97 3.54 13.12
N GLU A 70 17.57 3.21 14.27
CA GLU A 70 18.65 2.22 14.38
C GLU A 70 18.23 0.83 13.91
N GLN A 71 16.99 0.41 14.22
CA GLN A 71 16.42 -0.87 13.79
C GLN A 71 16.19 -0.92 12.27
N THR A 72 15.93 0.23 11.64
CA THR A 72 15.65 0.33 10.20
C THR A 72 16.83 0.86 9.38
N LEU A 73 18.04 0.97 9.93
CA LEU A 73 19.20 1.52 9.20
C LEU A 73 19.48 0.82 7.87
N TRP A 74 19.26 -0.50 7.82
CA TRP A 74 19.47 -1.31 6.61
C TRP A 74 18.62 -0.81 5.44
N VAL A 75 17.43 -0.28 5.70
CA VAL A 75 16.49 0.24 4.69
C VAL A 75 17.14 1.37 3.89
N TYR A 76 17.78 2.33 4.57
CA TYR A 76 18.40 3.48 3.90
C TYR A 76 19.61 3.07 3.07
N TRP A 77 20.40 2.11 3.56
CA TRP A 77 21.48 1.51 2.77
C TRP A 77 20.94 0.76 1.55
N THR A 78 19.84 0.02 1.69
CA THR A 78 19.18 -0.63 0.55
C THR A 78 18.70 0.39 -0.48
N ILE A 79 18.15 1.55 -0.07
CA ILE A 79 17.77 2.61 -1.01
C ILE A 79 18.98 3.13 -1.80
N ILE A 80 20.13 3.32 -1.16
CA ILE A 80 21.37 3.73 -1.83
C ILE A 80 21.82 2.66 -2.84
N LEU A 81 21.78 1.38 -2.44
CA LEU A 81 22.13 0.26 -3.32
C LEU A 81 21.17 0.15 -4.52
N LEU A 82 19.88 0.37 -4.32
CA LEU A 82 18.89 0.43 -5.41
C LEU A 82 19.17 1.62 -6.33
N GLY A 83 19.63 2.75 -5.79
CA GLY A 83 20.07 3.89 -6.61
C GLY A 83 21.28 3.54 -7.50
N ALA A 84 22.29 2.87 -6.94
CA ALA A 84 23.43 2.37 -7.70
C ALA A 84 23.01 1.31 -8.74
N TRP A 85 22.05 0.43 -8.38
CA TRP A 85 21.47 -0.55 -9.30
C TRP A 85 20.77 0.10 -10.49
N MET A 86 20.01 1.17 -10.29
CA MET A 86 19.36 1.89 -11.39
C MET A 86 20.38 2.47 -12.37
N ILE A 87 21.47 3.04 -11.87
CA ILE A 87 22.56 3.56 -12.72
C ILE A 87 23.24 2.42 -13.48
N ALA A 88 23.62 1.36 -12.76
CA ALA A 88 24.29 0.21 -13.35
C ALA A 88 23.41 -0.45 -14.42
N GLY A 89 22.14 -0.70 -14.12
CA GLY A 89 21.18 -1.32 -15.04
C GLY A 89 20.99 -0.51 -16.32
N ALA A 90 20.88 0.82 -16.20
CA ALA A 90 20.77 1.70 -17.36
C ALA A 90 22.01 1.63 -18.26
N VAL A 91 23.21 1.55 -17.68
CA VAL A 91 24.48 1.49 -18.43
C VAL A 91 24.73 0.09 -19.03
N THR A 92 24.40 -0.98 -18.30
CA THR A 92 24.71 -2.36 -18.74
C THR A 92 23.70 -2.91 -19.73
N PHE A 93 22.41 -2.73 -19.49
CA PHE A 93 21.35 -3.29 -20.34
C PHE A 93 20.88 -2.27 -21.39
N GLY A 94 20.85 -0.99 -21.02
CA GLY A 94 20.44 0.09 -21.89
C GLY A 94 18.99 -0.03 -22.38
N TYR A 95 18.59 0.93 -23.21
CA TYR A 95 17.26 0.98 -23.83
C TYR A 95 17.29 0.69 -25.34
N GLN A 96 18.44 0.25 -25.85
CA GLN A 96 18.66 -0.03 -27.27
C GLN A 96 18.41 -1.50 -27.63
N ASN A 97 18.52 -2.41 -26.65
CA ASN A 97 18.33 -3.85 -26.86
C ASN A 97 16.90 -4.26 -26.53
N GLY A 98 16.33 -5.18 -27.32
CA GLY A 98 14.98 -5.71 -27.07
C GLY A 98 13.87 -4.66 -27.20
N VAL A 99 14.04 -3.75 -28.15
CA VAL A 99 13.04 -2.71 -28.46
C VAL A 99 11.82 -3.35 -29.09
N VAL A 100 10.64 -2.97 -28.61
CA VAL A 100 9.35 -3.39 -29.17
C VAL A 100 8.57 -2.21 -29.73
N GLU A 101 7.70 -2.50 -30.69
CA GLU A 101 6.68 -1.57 -31.17
C GLU A 101 5.43 -1.67 -30.30
N VAL A 102 4.79 -0.52 -30.07
CA VAL A 102 3.58 -0.41 -29.26
C VAL A 102 2.41 -1.04 -30.03
N ALA A 103 1.48 -1.70 -29.33
CA ALA A 103 0.35 -2.33 -29.98
C ALA A 103 -0.63 -1.31 -30.57
N GLY A 104 -1.19 -1.67 -31.73
CA GLY A 104 -2.28 -0.97 -32.41
C GLY A 104 -1.97 0.47 -32.76
N ASP A 105 -1.25 0.71 -33.86
CA ASP A 105 -1.02 2.01 -34.56
C ASP A 105 -1.26 3.30 -33.75
N ARG A 106 -0.76 3.35 -32.51
CA ARG A 106 -1.12 4.37 -31.55
C ARG A 106 -0.29 5.61 -31.81
N TRP A 107 -0.91 6.78 -31.68
CA TRP A 107 -0.16 8.02 -31.67
C TRP A 107 0.72 8.10 -30.43
N LEU A 108 2.02 8.27 -30.63
CA LEU A 108 2.99 8.41 -29.55
C LEU A 108 3.54 9.85 -29.51
N PRO A 109 3.63 10.46 -28.32
CA PRO A 109 4.15 11.82 -28.18
C PRO A 109 5.66 11.93 -28.50
N TRP A 110 6.39 10.81 -28.46
CA TRP A 110 7.86 10.80 -28.60
C TRP A 110 8.32 9.76 -29.62
N ALA A 111 9.24 10.15 -30.49
CA ALA A 111 9.95 9.21 -31.37
C ALA A 111 10.75 8.19 -30.56
N LEU A 112 11.00 7.00 -31.14
CA LEU A 112 11.70 5.90 -30.46
C LEU A 112 13.05 6.32 -29.85
N ALA A 113 13.91 7.00 -30.62
CA ALA A 113 15.21 7.47 -30.13
C ALA A 113 15.09 8.41 -28.92
N THR A 114 14.03 9.23 -28.88
CA THR A 114 13.75 10.12 -27.75
C THR A 114 13.27 9.34 -26.54
N ARG A 115 12.37 8.36 -26.72
CA ARG A 115 11.90 7.47 -25.63
C ARG A 115 13.05 6.72 -24.96
N GLN A 116 13.96 6.17 -25.76
CA GLN A 116 15.16 5.50 -25.26
C GLN A 116 16.04 6.42 -24.42
N ARG A 117 16.28 7.66 -24.89
CA ARG A 117 17.07 8.67 -24.16
C ARG A 117 16.37 9.11 -22.87
N LEU A 118 15.06 9.36 -22.92
CA LEU A 118 14.27 9.78 -21.75
C LEU A 118 14.29 8.71 -20.67
N MET A 119 14.06 7.45 -21.02
CA MET A 119 14.14 6.34 -20.08
C MET A 119 15.55 6.17 -19.50
N PHE A 120 16.60 6.21 -20.34
CA PHE A 120 17.97 6.10 -19.89
C PHE A 120 18.33 7.18 -18.86
N TRP A 121 18.05 8.45 -19.17
CA TRP A 121 18.35 9.56 -18.24
C TRP A 121 17.43 9.60 -17.03
N SER A 122 16.19 9.13 -17.16
CA SER A 122 15.27 8.97 -16.02
C SER A 122 15.83 7.99 -15.00
N ASP A 123 16.36 6.84 -15.45
CA ASP A 123 16.95 5.84 -14.56
C ASP A 123 18.24 6.34 -13.89
N ILE A 124 19.12 6.99 -14.66
CA ILE A 124 20.36 7.59 -14.13
C ILE A 124 20.02 8.68 -13.09
N GLY A 125 19.10 9.58 -13.42
CA GLY A 125 18.66 10.65 -12.53
C GLY A 125 17.99 10.13 -11.27
N SER A 126 17.09 9.16 -11.41
CA SER A 126 16.43 8.50 -10.27
C SER A 126 17.46 7.80 -9.39
N GLY A 127 18.42 7.09 -9.97
CA GLY A 127 19.49 6.41 -9.23
C GLY A 127 20.35 7.37 -8.41
N LEU A 128 20.78 8.48 -9.01
CA LEU A 128 21.55 9.52 -8.31
C LEU A 128 20.75 10.17 -7.16
N LEU A 129 19.47 10.47 -7.40
CA LEU A 129 18.58 11.02 -6.39
C LEU A 129 18.34 10.04 -5.23
N LEU A 130 18.17 8.74 -5.51
CA LEU A 130 18.05 7.71 -4.47
C LEU A 130 19.32 7.57 -3.63
N MET A 131 20.50 7.61 -4.26
CA MET A 131 21.76 7.61 -3.53
C MET A 131 21.88 8.84 -2.61
N LEU A 132 21.55 10.03 -3.12
CA LEU A 132 21.59 11.28 -2.36
C LEU A 132 20.59 11.26 -1.19
N PHE A 133 19.32 10.97 -1.46
CA PHE A 133 18.27 10.99 -0.44
C PHE A 133 18.37 9.82 0.53
N GLY A 134 18.82 8.65 0.08
CA GLY A 134 19.16 7.53 0.95
C GLY A 134 20.26 7.89 1.93
N TRP A 135 21.34 8.54 1.45
CA TRP A 135 22.42 9.03 2.31
C TRP A 135 21.94 10.10 3.30
N LEU A 136 21.17 11.08 2.84
CA LEU A 136 20.60 12.12 3.72
C LEU A 136 19.63 11.54 4.76
N SER A 137 18.96 10.43 4.44
CA SER A 137 18.04 9.73 5.33
C SER A 137 18.75 8.92 6.41
N LEU A 138 20.08 8.73 6.35
CA LEU A 138 20.84 8.14 7.46
C LEU A 138 20.75 8.98 8.75
N ASN A 139 20.38 10.27 8.63
CA ASN A 139 20.09 11.12 9.77
C ASN A 139 18.60 11.00 10.18
N PRO A 140 18.29 10.57 11.43
CA PRO A 140 16.92 10.34 11.90
C PRO A 140 16.02 11.60 11.88
N PHE A 141 16.62 12.80 11.86
CA PHE A 141 15.88 14.07 11.94
C PHE A 141 15.72 14.77 10.60
N ARG A 142 15.93 14.06 9.48
CA ARG A 142 15.71 14.58 8.11
C ARG A 142 14.57 13.85 7.37
N PRO A 143 13.32 13.89 7.86
CA PRO A 143 12.20 13.15 7.27
C PRO A 143 11.88 13.56 5.82
N LYS A 144 12.26 14.79 5.41
CA LYS A 144 12.09 15.28 4.04
C LYS A 144 12.87 14.47 3.01
N ALA A 145 14.04 13.93 3.39
CA ALA A 145 14.84 13.11 2.48
C ALA A 145 14.12 11.81 2.13
N LEU A 146 13.47 11.18 3.12
CA LEU A 146 12.75 9.94 2.91
C LEU A 146 11.49 10.14 2.05
N TRP A 147 10.79 11.26 2.24
CA TRP A 147 9.70 11.66 1.34
C TRP A 147 10.17 11.92 -0.09
N ALA A 148 11.31 12.59 -0.27
CA ALA A 148 11.88 12.80 -1.60
C ALA A 148 12.26 11.47 -2.28
N ALA A 149 12.85 10.52 -1.54
CA ALA A 149 13.11 9.17 -2.06
C ALA A 149 11.80 8.44 -2.43
N CYS A 150 10.75 8.57 -1.62
CA CYS A 150 9.42 8.02 -1.94
C CYS A 150 8.88 8.58 -3.26
N LEU A 151 8.99 9.91 -3.47
CA LEU A 151 8.56 10.55 -4.72
C LEU A 151 9.37 10.06 -5.93
N VAL A 152 10.65 9.77 -5.76
CA VAL A 152 11.46 9.12 -6.82
C VAL A 152 10.92 7.72 -7.13
N GLY A 153 10.56 6.93 -6.10
CA GLY A 153 9.91 5.62 -6.33
C GLY A 153 8.56 5.71 -7.03
N VAL A 154 7.77 6.75 -6.76
CA VAL A 154 6.52 7.06 -7.48
C VAL A 154 6.81 7.41 -8.94
N TRP A 155 7.79 8.29 -9.17
CA TRP A 155 8.25 8.65 -10.51
C TRP A 155 8.69 7.44 -11.31
N MET A 156 9.47 6.53 -10.71
CA MET A 156 9.93 5.30 -11.38
C MET A 156 8.78 4.41 -11.81
N ASN A 157 7.68 4.31 -11.05
CA ASN A 157 6.49 3.57 -11.51
C ASN A 157 5.79 4.26 -12.68
N PHE A 158 5.83 5.59 -12.74
CA PHE A 158 5.11 6.38 -13.74
C PHE A 158 5.91 6.61 -15.04
N ALA A 159 7.24 6.77 -14.95
CA ALA A 159 8.11 7.09 -16.07
C ALA A 159 8.01 6.11 -17.26
N PRO A 160 7.93 4.77 -17.04
CA PRO A 160 7.73 3.82 -18.14
C PRO A 160 6.43 4.02 -18.92
N LEU A 161 5.38 4.54 -18.27
CA LEU A 161 4.10 4.84 -18.92
C LEU A 161 4.19 6.16 -19.67
N LEU A 162 4.73 7.19 -19.03
CA LEU A 162 4.87 8.53 -19.61
C LEU A 162 5.76 8.53 -20.86
N PHE A 163 6.86 7.79 -20.82
CA PHE A 163 7.82 7.70 -21.92
C PHE A 163 7.58 6.51 -22.84
N TRP A 164 6.53 5.71 -22.61
CA TRP A 164 6.23 4.52 -23.40
C TRP A 164 7.47 3.62 -23.55
N SER A 165 7.90 3.04 -22.41
CA SER A 165 9.14 2.29 -22.28
C SER A 165 9.34 1.34 -23.45
N PRO A 166 10.41 1.51 -24.25
CA PRO A 166 10.62 0.73 -25.46
C PRO A 166 11.03 -0.72 -25.17
N THR A 167 11.42 -1.04 -23.93
CA THR A 167 11.92 -2.36 -23.55
C THR A 167 11.12 -2.92 -22.35
N ALA A 168 10.86 -4.23 -22.37
CA ALA A 168 10.16 -4.92 -21.29
C ALA A 168 10.97 -4.91 -19.99
N TRP A 169 12.30 -5.07 -20.11
CA TRP A 169 13.23 -4.97 -18.97
C TRP A 169 13.10 -3.62 -18.26
N GLY A 170 13.11 -2.52 -19.02
CA GLY A 170 13.04 -1.18 -18.46
C GLY A 170 11.73 -0.94 -17.70
N TYR A 171 10.62 -1.42 -18.25
CA TYR A 171 9.30 -1.36 -17.60
C TYR A 171 9.24 -2.16 -16.30
N VAL A 172 9.67 -3.43 -16.32
CA VAL A 172 9.63 -4.29 -15.13
C VAL A 172 10.61 -3.81 -14.06
N ASN A 173 11.83 -3.42 -14.44
CA ASN A 173 12.84 -2.93 -13.51
C ASN A 173 12.36 -1.65 -12.80
N ASN A 174 11.86 -0.66 -13.55
CA ASN A 174 11.38 0.59 -12.97
C ASN A 174 10.16 0.41 -12.05
N THR A 175 9.16 -0.36 -12.48
CA THR A 175 7.96 -0.60 -11.66
C THR A 175 8.28 -1.39 -10.39
N LEU A 176 9.12 -2.43 -10.49
CA LEU A 176 9.53 -3.23 -9.33
C LEU A 176 10.40 -2.43 -8.35
N VAL A 177 11.47 -1.80 -8.85
CA VAL A 177 12.36 -1.01 -7.98
C VAL A 177 11.62 0.20 -7.41
N GLY A 178 10.77 0.86 -8.20
CA GLY A 178 9.94 1.95 -7.73
C GLY A 178 9.00 1.52 -6.58
N ALA A 179 8.33 0.37 -6.73
CA ALA A 179 7.46 -0.17 -5.67
C ALA A 179 8.26 -0.53 -4.41
N LEU A 180 9.46 -1.13 -4.57
CA LEU A 180 10.36 -1.42 -3.46
C LEU A 180 10.83 -0.15 -2.74
N VAL A 181 11.19 0.91 -3.48
CA VAL A 181 11.58 2.19 -2.90
C VAL A 181 10.42 2.80 -2.11
N VAL A 182 9.20 2.78 -2.64
CA VAL A 182 8.02 3.26 -1.89
C VAL A 182 7.81 2.42 -0.62
N ALA A 183 7.88 1.09 -0.71
CA ALA A 183 7.75 0.22 0.46
C ALA A 183 8.85 0.49 1.50
N LEU A 184 10.10 0.61 1.08
CA LEU A 184 11.24 0.87 1.97
C LEU A 184 11.20 2.28 2.56
N THR A 185 10.60 3.26 1.91
CA THR A 185 10.57 4.64 2.42
C THR A 185 9.42 4.93 3.37
N VAL A 186 8.22 4.41 3.10
CA VAL A 186 7.02 4.76 3.90
C VAL A 186 6.30 3.57 4.55
N LEU A 187 6.48 2.35 4.06
CA LEU A 187 5.77 1.18 4.57
C LEU A 187 6.56 0.46 5.68
N VAL A 188 7.81 0.10 5.41
CA VAL A 188 8.67 -0.68 6.32
C VAL A 188 9.07 0.11 7.56
N PRO A 189 9.72 1.29 7.46
CA PRO A 189 9.97 2.13 8.63
C PRO A 189 8.72 2.85 9.13
N GLY A 190 7.59 2.76 8.41
CA GLY A 190 6.42 3.61 8.62
C GLY A 190 6.65 5.04 8.11
N MET A 191 5.60 5.86 8.18
CA MET A 191 5.69 7.24 7.69
C MET A 191 6.82 8.02 8.37
N PRO A 192 7.57 8.84 7.61
CA PRO A 192 8.57 9.73 8.18
C PRO A 192 7.95 10.59 9.29
N TRP A 193 8.60 10.64 10.46
CA TRP A 193 8.18 11.44 11.62
C TRP A 193 6.90 10.95 12.35
N MET A 194 6.37 9.78 12.03
CA MET A 194 5.13 9.25 12.64
C MET A 194 5.17 9.18 14.17
N ILE A 195 6.26 8.69 14.76
CA ILE A 195 6.43 8.54 16.23
C ILE A 195 6.24 9.87 16.95
N MET A 196 6.68 10.96 16.32
CA MET A 196 6.61 12.30 16.88
C MET A 196 5.19 12.91 16.80
N MET A 197 4.29 12.31 16.03
CA MET A 197 2.93 12.82 15.78
C MET A 197 1.83 11.91 16.32
N MET A 198 2.14 10.63 16.58
CA MET A 198 1.13 9.65 17.00
C MET A 198 0.46 10.04 18.32
N LYS A 199 -0.87 9.90 18.32
CA LYS A 199 -1.71 10.03 19.49
C LYS A 199 -2.53 8.75 19.68
N HIS A 200 -2.53 8.23 20.90
CA HIS A 200 -3.42 7.14 21.29
C HIS A 200 -4.88 7.63 21.31
N GLY A 201 -5.81 6.71 21.06
CA GLY A 201 -7.23 7.01 20.88
C GLY A 201 -7.98 5.81 20.29
N PRO A 202 -9.32 5.92 20.17
CA PRO A 202 -10.17 4.82 19.76
C PRO A 202 -9.84 4.32 18.35
N GLN A 203 -10.12 3.04 18.10
CA GLN A 203 -9.95 2.42 16.78
C GLN A 203 -11.23 2.48 15.95
N VAL A 204 -12.40 2.41 16.59
CA VAL A 204 -13.70 2.44 15.91
C VAL A 204 -14.21 3.90 15.81
N PRO A 205 -14.67 4.36 14.64
CA PRO A 205 -15.25 5.69 14.50
C PRO A 205 -16.59 5.81 15.23
N LYS A 206 -16.91 7.02 15.70
CA LYS A 206 -18.13 7.27 16.49
C LYS A 206 -19.39 6.96 15.68
N GLY A 207 -20.27 6.11 16.22
CA GLY A 207 -21.54 5.72 15.58
C GLY A 207 -21.44 4.54 14.61
N TRP A 208 -20.24 3.96 14.45
CA TRP A 208 -20.05 2.76 13.64
C TRP A 208 -20.16 1.51 14.48
N SER A 209 -20.74 0.46 13.89
CA SER A 209 -20.84 -0.84 14.55
C SER A 209 -19.62 -1.73 14.29
N TYR A 210 -18.74 -1.36 13.35
CA TYR A 210 -17.49 -2.04 13.00
C TYR A 210 -16.42 -0.99 12.62
N ASN A 211 -15.16 -1.42 12.49
CA ASN A 211 -14.08 -0.54 12.05
C ASN A 211 -13.84 -0.66 10.54
N PRO A 212 -14.10 0.39 9.74
CA PRO A 212 -13.88 0.39 8.29
C PRO A 212 -12.39 0.24 7.90
N SER A 213 -11.47 0.60 8.81
CA SER A 213 -10.03 0.44 8.62
C SER A 213 -9.49 -0.89 9.17
N SER A 214 -10.37 -1.84 9.51
CA SER A 214 -10.00 -3.13 10.08
C SER A 214 -9.11 -3.94 9.13
N TRP A 215 -8.32 -4.84 9.70
CA TRP A 215 -7.44 -5.70 8.92
C TRP A 215 -8.18 -6.64 7.96
N PRO A 216 -9.30 -7.29 8.34
CA PRO A 216 -10.07 -8.11 7.42
C PRO A 216 -10.54 -7.35 6.16
N GLN A 217 -11.10 -6.13 6.31
CA GLN A 217 -11.53 -5.33 5.16
C GLN A 217 -10.34 -4.89 4.31
N ARG A 218 -9.26 -4.42 4.94
CA ARG A 218 -8.05 -4.05 4.20
C ARG A 218 -7.42 -5.21 3.47
N TRP A 219 -7.45 -6.41 4.05
CA TRP A 219 -6.92 -7.62 3.43
C TRP A 219 -7.62 -7.93 2.10
N ILE A 220 -8.96 -7.91 2.08
CA ILE A 220 -9.68 -8.18 0.83
C ILE A 220 -9.35 -7.11 -0.22
N MET A 221 -9.25 -5.84 0.18
CA MET A 221 -8.87 -4.75 -0.72
C MET A 221 -7.44 -4.92 -1.27
N ILE A 222 -6.49 -5.35 -0.44
CA ILE A 222 -5.13 -5.65 -0.88
C ILE A 222 -5.14 -6.83 -1.87
N ALA A 223 -5.87 -7.89 -1.54
CA ALA A 223 -5.94 -9.08 -2.38
C ALA A 223 -6.58 -8.78 -3.75
N THR A 224 -7.68 -8.03 -3.78
CA THR A 224 -8.31 -7.58 -5.03
C THR A 224 -7.43 -6.56 -5.77
N GLY A 225 -6.73 -5.67 -5.06
CA GLY A 225 -5.75 -4.76 -5.66
C GLY A 225 -4.61 -5.50 -6.36
N ILE A 226 -4.05 -6.55 -5.73
CA ILE A 226 -3.03 -7.40 -6.35
C ILE A 226 -3.60 -8.19 -7.54
N ALA A 227 -4.83 -8.71 -7.44
CA ALA A 227 -5.48 -9.39 -8.56
C ALA A 227 -5.70 -8.43 -9.74
N GLY A 228 -6.18 -7.22 -9.48
CA GLY A 228 -6.34 -6.14 -10.46
C GLY A 228 -5.01 -5.71 -11.07
N TRP A 229 -3.94 -5.71 -10.27
CA TRP A 229 -2.57 -5.46 -10.74
C TRP A 229 -2.12 -6.49 -11.77
N PHE A 230 -2.35 -7.79 -11.54
CA PHE A 230 -1.98 -8.83 -12.51
C PHE A 230 -2.73 -8.66 -13.83
N VAL A 231 -4.05 -8.41 -13.76
CA VAL A 231 -4.88 -8.20 -14.95
C VAL A 231 -4.42 -6.95 -15.71
N SER A 232 -4.24 -5.84 -15.02
CA SER A 232 -3.86 -4.57 -15.63
C SER A 232 -2.44 -4.61 -16.19
N ARG A 233 -1.52 -5.28 -15.49
CA ARG A 233 -0.15 -5.50 -15.98
C ARG A 233 -0.14 -6.37 -17.23
N TYR A 234 -1.01 -7.37 -17.33
CA TYR A 234 -1.15 -8.20 -18.53
C TYR A 234 -1.66 -7.37 -19.72
N LEU A 235 -2.71 -6.57 -19.51
CA LEU A 235 -3.24 -5.65 -20.53
C LEU A 235 -2.22 -4.59 -20.94
N GLY A 236 -1.52 -3.99 -19.97
CA GLY A 236 -0.47 -3.00 -20.22
C GLY A 236 0.74 -3.59 -20.94
N ALA A 237 1.09 -4.86 -20.68
CA ALA A 237 2.16 -5.54 -21.41
C ALA A 237 1.81 -5.73 -22.89
N TYR A 238 0.55 -6.02 -23.22
CA TYR A 238 0.10 -6.04 -24.61
C TYR A 238 0.16 -4.66 -25.24
N GLN A 239 -0.41 -3.65 -24.59
CA GLN A 239 -0.44 -2.29 -25.13
C GLN A 239 0.95 -1.71 -25.36
N LEU A 240 1.90 -1.97 -24.44
CA LEU A 240 3.29 -1.56 -24.59
C LEU A 240 4.08 -2.42 -25.60
N GLY A 241 3.49 -3.49 -26.13
CA GLY A 241 4.09 -4.33 -27.17
C GLY A 241 4.99 -5.46 -26.67
N TYR A 242 5.02 -5.71 -25.35
CA TYR A 242 5.87 -6.77 -24.78
C TYR A 242 5.33 -8.18 -25.05
N ILE A 243 4.02 -8.29 -25.29
CA ILE A 243 3.37 -9.53 -25.74
C ILE A 243 2.60 -9.26 -27.03
N PRO A 244 2.71 -10.13 -28.06
CA PRO A 244 2.08 -9.89 -29.35
C PRO A 244 0.60 -10.28 -29.40
N HIS A 245 0.12 -11.07 -28.44
CA HIS A 245 -1.25 -11.57 -28.38
C HIS A 245 -1.82 -11.50 -26.98
N ILE A 246 -3.15 -11.38 -26.91
CA ILE A 246 -3.93 -11.52 -25.68
C ILE A 246 -4.73 -12.79 -25.73
N TRP A 247 -4.72 -13.52 -24.62
CA TRP A 247 -5.60 -14.64 -24.41
C TRP A 247 -7.03 -14.13 -24.22
N GLU A 248 -7.96 -14.55 -25.08
CA GLU A 248 -9.36 -14.12 -25.04
C GLU A 248 -10.26 -15.36 -25.07
N PRO A 249 -10.72 -15.86 -23.90
CA PRO A 249 -11.44 -17.12 -23.82
C PRO A 249 -12.92 -17.03 -24.21
N PHE A 250 -13.54 -15.84 -24.19
CA PHE A 250 -15.00 -15.72 -24.36
C PHE A 250 -15.41 -14.93 -25.61
N PHE A 251 -14.61 -13.95 -26.05
CA PHE A 251 -15.04 -12.99 -27.07
C PHE A 251 -14.22 -13.01 -28.37
N GLY A 252 -13.49 -14.08 -28.66
CA GLY A 252 -12.69 -14.23 -29.89
C GLY A 252 -11.64 -13.12 -30.03
N GLU A 253 -11.76 -12.26 -31.05
CA GLU A 253 -10.87 -11.09 -31.21
C GLU A 253 -11.30 -9.85 -30.41
N GLY A 254 -12.35 -9.97 -29.59
CA GLY A 254 -12.98 -8.85 -28.87
C GLY A 254 -12.00 -8.02 -28.05
N SER A 255 -11.15 -8.66 -27.24
CA SER A 255 -10.13 -7.96 -26.44
C SER A 255 -9.18 -7.12 -27.30
N ILE A 256 -8.71 -7.65 -28.42
CA ILE A 256 -7.78 -6.93 -29.32
C ILE A 256 -8.48 -5.70 -29.92
N ARG A 257 -9.74 -5.86 -30.35
CA ARG A 257 -10.53 -4.75 -30.91
C ARG A 257 -10.83 -3.66 -29.89
N VAL A 258 -11.07 -4.04 -28.63
CA VAL A 258 -11.27 -3.09 -27.53
C VAL A 258 -9.98 -2.35 -27.18
N LEU A 259 -8.85 -3.04 -27.07
CA LEU A 259 -7.58 -2.44 -26.65
C LEU A 259 -6.93 -1.58 -27.72
N ASN A 260 -7.24 -1.84 -29.00
CA ASN A 260 -6.83 -1.03 -30.14
C ASN A 260 -7.96 -0.12 -30.66
N SER A 261 -8.99 0.12 -29.84
CA SER A 261 -10.12 0.99 -30.18
C SER A 261 -9.73 2.48 -30.12
N SER A 262 -10.52 3.32 -30.80
CA SER A 262 -10.38 4.78 -30.69
C SER A 262 -10.49 5.27 -29.24
N VAL A 263 -11.37 4.67 -28.44
CA VAL A 263 -11.55 5.00 -27.01
C VAL A 263 -10.27 4.73 -26.22
N SER A 264 -9.63 3.57 -26.43
CA SER A 264 -8.35 3.29 -25.76
C SER A 264 -7.25 4.24 -26.25
N HIS A 265 -7.24 4.60 -27.54
CA HIS A 265 -6.25 5.50 -28.15
C HIS A 265 -6.40 6.96 -27.73
N MET A 266 -7.53 7.36 -27.14
CA MET A 266 -7.73 8.73 -26.63
C MET A 266 -6.81 9.06 -25.44
N TRP A 267 -6.33 8.04 -24.72
CA TRP A 267 -5.45 8.26 -23.58
C TRP A 267 -3.98 8.39 -24.02
N PRO A 268 -3.24 9.39 -23.49
CA PRO A 268 -1.84 9.63 -23.86
C PRO A 268 -0.87 8.56 -23.30
N ILE A 269 -1.38 7.67 -22.45
CA ILE A 269 -0.67 6.55 -21.81
C ILE A 269 -1.51 5.29 -21.95
N SER A 270 -0.86 4.11 -21.82
CA SER A 270 -1.54 2.82 -21.78
C SER A 270 -2.55 2.78 -20.62
N ASP A 271 -3.82 2.50 -20.92
CA ASP A 271 -4.87 2.41 -19.90
C ASP A 271 -4.65 1.20 -18.97
N GLY A 272 -4.23 0.05 -19.50
CA GLY A 272 -3.82 -1.12 -18.73
C GLY A 272 -2.58 -0.84 -17.88
N GLY A 273 -1.61 -0.12 -18.42
CA GLY A 273 -0.44 0.34 -17.70
C GLY A 273 -0.80 1.30 -16.56
N LEU A 274 -1.70 2.26 -16.79
CA LEU A 274 -2.23 3.16 -15.77
C LEU A 274 -2.97 2.38 -14.68
N GLY A 275 -3.75 1.36 -15.06
CA GLY A 275 -4.34 0.42 -14.11
C GLY A 275 -3.28 -0.26 -13.24
N ALA A 276 -2.22 -0.80 -13.83
CA ALA A 276 -1.14 -1.44 -13.10
C ALA A 276 -0.42 -0.47 -12.13
N PHE A 277 -0.19 0.77 -12.56
CA PHE A 277 0.32 1.84 -11.70
C PHE A 277 -0.59 2.07 -10.50
N THR A 278 -1.88 2.32 -10.75
CA THR A 278 -2.89 2.54 -9.71
C THR A 278 -2.97 1.38 -8.73
N TYR A 279 -3.10 0.15 -9.22
CA TYR A 279 -3.19 -1.05 -8.38
C TYR A 279 -1.92 -1.29 -7.55
N THR A 280 -0.75 -0.86 -8.04
CA THR A 280 0.49 -0.89 -7.24
C THR A 280 0.37 0.01 -6.03
N PHE A 281 -0.11 1.24 -6.21
CA PHE A 281 -0.30 2.19 -5.11
C PHE A 281 -1.44 1.81 -4.18
N GLU A 282 -2.53 1.28 -4.71
CA GLU A 282 -3.63 0.74 -3.94
C GLU A 282 -3.19 -0.41 -3.03
N ALA A 283 -2.42 -1.37 -3.55
CA ALA A 283 -1.85 -2.43 -2.72
C ALA A 283 -0.91 -1.87 -1.63
N LEU A 284 0.01 -0.97 -1.99
CA LEU A 284 0.97 -0.37 -1.04
C LEU A 284 0.27 0.47 0.05
N MET A 285 -0.70 1.30 -0.31
CA MET A 285 -1.52 2.07 0.63
C MET A 285 -2.44 1.16 1.46
N GLY A 286 -2.91 0.07 0.86
CA GLY A 286 -3.64 -1.00 1.52
C GLY A 286 -2.86 -1.60 2.69
N PHE A 287 -1.54 -1.82 2.55
CA PHE A 287 -0.65 -2.25 3.64
C PHE A 287 -0.30 -1.14 4.64
N MET A 288 -0.47 0.12 4.26
CA MET A 288 -0.06 1.28 5.04
C MET A 288 -1.04 1.62 6.17
N GLY A 289 -0.49 1.87 7.36
CA GLY A 289 -1.22 2.38 8.53
C GLY A 289 -1.80 1.32 9.47
N SER A 290 -2.39 1.80 10.57
CA SER A 290 -3.05 0.98 11.60
C SER A 290 -4.58 0.97 11.41
N PRO A 291 -5.32 0.16 12.19
CA PRO A 291 -6.80 0.24 12.23
C PRO A 291 -7.36 1.59 12.68
N ALA A 292 -6.52 2.53 13.10
CA ALA A 292 -6.90 3.91 13.41
C ALA A 292 -6.45 4.92 12.33
N ARG A 293 -6.17 4.47 11.09
CA ARG A 293 -5.66 5.33 10.02
C ARG A 293 -6.63 6.44 9.59
N TRP A 294 -7.94 6.20 9.65
CA TRP A 294 -8.97 7.21 9.41
C TRP A 294 -8.80 8.49 10.26
N ARG A 295 -8.28 8.38 11.50
CA ARG A 295 -7.98 9.53 12.38
C ARG A 295 -6.51 9.92 12.45
N THR A 296 -5.59 8.97 12.27
CA THR A 296 -4.14 9.23 12.42
C THR A 296 -3.51 9.73 11.13
N MET A 297 -4.09 9.40 9.97
CA MET A 297 -3.64 9.79 8.64
C MET A 297 -4.81 10.17 7.70
N PRO A 298 -5.63 11.19 8.02
CA PRO A 298 -6.75 11.60 7.17
C PRO A 298 -6.38 11.87 5.71
N TRP A 299 -5.20 12.48 5.50
CA TRP A 299 -4.70 12.78 4.17
C TRP A 299 -4.46 11.53 3.31
N MET A 300 -3.99 10.43 3.93
CA MET A 300 -3.70 9.19 3.23
C MET A 300 -5.00 8.47 2.86
N VAL A 301 -5.98 8.46 3.77
CA VAL A 301 -7.32 7.94 3.48
C VAL A 301 -7.96 8.74 2.34
N LEU A 302 -7.84 10.07 2.34
CA LEU A 302 -8.35 10.87 1.23
C LEU A 302 -7.64 10.53 -0.10
N LEU A 303 -6.31 10.40 -0.09
CA LEU A 303 -5.56 10.04 -1.29
C LEU A 303 -5.95 8.65 -1.81
N PHE A 304 -6.16 7.69 -0.91
CA PHE A 304 -6.60 6.35 -1.26
C PHE A 304 -8.02 6.37 -1.84
N GLY A 305 -8.96 7.09 -1.22
CA GLY A 305 -10.30 7.30 -1.77
C GLY A 305 -10.31 7.99 -3.13
N ILE A 306 -9.45 9.00 -3.36
CA ILE A 306 -9.29 9.67 -4.67
C ILE A 306 -8.72 8.72 -5.72
N LEU A 307 -7.87 7.79 -5.31
CA LEU A 307 -7.33 6.78 -6.21
C LEU A 307 -8.43 5.77 -6.58
N VAL A 308 -9.12 5.20 -5.60
CA VAL A 308 -10.06 4.08 -5.83
C VAL A 308 -11.40 4.54 -6.39
N ILE A 309 -12.03 5.59 -5.85
CA ILE A 309 -13.42 5.92 -6.18
C ILE A 309 -13.53 6.53 -7.60
N PRO A 310 -12.83 7.63 -7.95
CA PRO A 310 -12.81 8.17 -9.31
C PRO A 310 -12.35 7.18 -10.38
N LEU A 311 -11.28 6.41 -10.13
CA LEU A 311 -10.82 5.41 -11.09
C LEU A 311 -11.81 4.25 -11.21
N GLY A 312 -12.41 3.85 -10.10
CA GLY A 312 -13.61 3.01 -9.98
C GLY A 312 -14.69 3.40 -10.97
N LEU A 313 -15.18 4.62 -10.84
CA LEU A 313 -16.25 5.16 -11.68
C LEU A 313 -15.82 5.29 -13.14
N THR A 314 -14.58 5.71 -13.39
CA THR A 314 -14.03 5.78 -14.76
C THR A 314 -14.02 4.41 -15.41
N HIS A 315 -13.65 3.37 -14.67
CA HIS A 315 -13.64 2.01 -15.17
C HIS A 315 -15.05 1.50 -15.50
N VAL A 316 -16.04 1.81 -14.65
CA VAL A 316 -17.46 1.52 -14.93
C VAL A 316 -17.89 2.16 -16.24
N LEU A 317 -17.55 3.43 -16.47
CA LEU A 317 -17.85 4.14 -17.73
C LEU A 317 -17.15 3.49 -18.93
N LEU A 318 -15.88 3.09 -18.81
CA LEU A 318 -15.16 2.40 -19.87
C LEU A 318 -15.82 1.06 -20.23
N ILE A 319 -16.23 0.27 -19.25
CA ILE A 319 -16.96 -0.98 -19.49
C ILE A 319 -18.31 -0.74 -20.16
N MET A 320 -19.08 0.25 -19.68
CA MET A 320 -20.36 0.61 -20.32
C MET A 320 -20.17 1.07 -21.77
N SER A 321 -19.02 1.67 -22.09
CA SER A 321 -18.71 2.16 -23.43
C SER A 321 -18.34 1.05 -24.42
N GLN A 322 -17.84 -0.10 -23.95
CA GLN A 322 -17.42 -1.22 -24.81
C GLN A 322 -18.49 -1.69 -25.81
N PRO A 323 -19.72 -2.05 -25.38
CA PRO A 323 -20.75 -2.50 -26.31
C PRO A 323 -21.32 -1.37 -27.19
N VAL A 324 -21.34 -0.13 -26.70
CA VAL A 324 -21.99 1.00 -27.38
C VAL A 324 -21.08 1.65 -28.43
N LEU A 325 -19.80 1.86 -28.08
CA LEU A 325 -18.85 2.59 -28.93
C LEU A 325 -17.95 1.66 -29.73
N VAL A 326 -17.57 0.51 -29.17
CA VAL A 326 -16.65 -0.44 -29.83
C VAL A 326 -17.39 -1.60 -30.47
N GLY A 327 -18.54 -2.01 -29.90
CA GLY A 327 -19.29 -3.17 -30.37
C GLY A 327 -18.66 -4.52 -30.01
N HIS A 328 -17.71 -4.52 -29.08
CA HIS A 328 -16.95 -5.71 -28.66
C HIS A 328 -16.73 -5.71 -27.14
N TRP A 329 -16.54 -6.90 -26.59
CA TRP A 329 -16.22 -7.11 -25.18
C TRP A 329 -14.78 -7.54 -24.99
N CYS A 330 -14.21 -7.18 -23.84
CA CYS A 330 -12.87 -7.56 -23.42
C CYS A 330 -12.96 -8.34 -22.11
N THR A 331 -12.63 -9.63 -22.12
CA THR A 331 -12.74 -10.52 -20.94
C THR A 331 -11.97 -9.97 -19.75
N PHE A 332 -10.71 -9.58 -19.98
CA PHE A 332 -9.85 -9.09 -18.91
C PHE A 332 -10.24 -7.71 -18.39
N CYS A 333 -10.86 -6.88 -19.23
CA CYS A 333 -11.42 -5.60 -18.80
C CYS A 333 -12.62 -5.83 -17.88
N LEU A 334 -13.52 -6.75 -18.25
CA LEU A 334 -14.65 -7.15 -17.40
C LEU A 334 -14.19 -7.77 -16.08
N LEU A 335 -13.15 -8.61 -16.11
CA LEU A 335 -12.55 -9.18 -14.91
C LEU A 335 -11.97 -8.10 -14.00
N ALA A 336 -11.22 -7.13 -14.56
CA ALA A 336 -10.68 -6.02 -13.79
C ALA A 336 -11.80 -5.18 -13.15
N ALA A 337 -12.90 -4.95 -13.88
CA ALA A 337 -14.06 -4.23 -13.35
C ALA A 337 -14.77 -5.01 -12.23
N ALA A 338 -14.92 -6.33 -12.38
CA ALA A 338 -15.48 -7.19 -11.35
C ALA A 338 -14.62 -7.22 -10.07
N ILE A 339 -13.30 -7.15 -10.20
CA ILE A 339 -12.35 -7.07 -9.07
C ILE A 339 -12.45 -5.72 -8.36
N MET A 340 -12.58 -4.63 -9.12
CA MET A 340 -12.57 -3.26 -8.59
C MET A 340 -13.90 -2.86 -7.96
N LEU A 341 -15.03 -3.36 -8.47
CA LEU A 341 -16.37 -2.93 -8.04
C LEU A 341 -16.62 -3.09 -6.53
N PRO A 342 -16.23 -4.21 -5.86
CA PRO A 342 -16.37 -4.35 -4.41
C PRO A 342 -15.47 -3.40 -3.60
N MET A 343 -14.40 -2.88 -4.20
CA MET A 343 -13.45 -2.01 -3.51
C MET A 343 -14.03 -0.61 -3.26
N ILE A 344 -14.89 -0.14 -4.17
CA ILE A 344 -15.53 1.18 -4.11
C ILE A 344 -16.35 1.36 -2.80
N PRO A 345 -17.35 0.52 -2.47
CA PRO A 345 -18.13 0.70 -1.24
C PRO A 345 -17.28 0.53 0.03
N LEU A 346 -16.32 -0.40 0.03
CA LEU A 346 -15.41 -0.61 1.17
C LEU A 346 -14.56 0.64 1.46
N GLU A 347 -14.06 1.30 0.42
CA GLU A 347 -13.27 2.52 0.58
C GLU A 347 -14.13 3.74 0.95
N ILE A 348 -15.36 3.82 0.45
CA ILE A 348 -16.30 4.89 0.80
C ILE A 348 -16.52 4.94 2.32
N ASP A 349 -16.65 3.79 2.98
CA ASP A 349 -16.85 3.74 4.44
C ASP A 349 -15.69 4.39 5.19
N GLU A 350 -14.46 4.12 4.77
CA GLU A 350 -13.28 4.69 5.40
C GLU A 350 -13.17 6.22 5.16
N VAL A 351 -13.48 6.67 3.94
CA VAL A 351 -13.54 8.09 3.60
C VAL A 351 -14.62 8.82 4.40
N ILE A 352 -15.79 8.19 4.62
CA ILE A 352 -16.87 8.75 5.46
C ILE A 352 -16.40 8.84 6.92
N ALA A 353 -15.78 7.80 7.46
CA ALA A 353 -15.23 7.82 8.81
C ALA A 353 -14.19 8.93 9.00
N MET A 354 -13.31 9.13 8.02
CA MET A 354 -12.34 10.23 8.00
C MET A 354 -13.03 11.61 7.91
N CYS A 355 -14.06 11.76 7.07
CA CYS A 355 -14.84 13.00 7.01
C CYS A 355 -15.53 13.32 8.34
N GLN A 356 -16.14 12.32 8.98
CA GLN A 356 -16.77 12.46 10.30
C GLN A 356 -15.77 12.93 11.35
N PHE A 357 -14.57 12.34 11.37
CA PHE A 357 -13.46 12.78 12.22
C PHE A 357 -13.09 14.24 11.98
N MET A 358 -12.90 14.64 10.72
CA MET A 358 -12.50 16.00 10.36
C MET A 358 -13.57 17.03 10.72
N VAL A 359 -14.85 16.71 10.51
CA VAL A 359 -15.98 17.56 10.92
C VAL A 359 -16.04 17.69 12.44
N GLN A 360 -15.88 16.60 13.18
CA GLN A 360 -15.85 16.63 14.64
C GLN A 360 -14.67 17.46 15.16
N ALA A 361 -13.46 17.25 14.64
CA ALA A 361 -12.28 18.00 15.05
C ALA A 361 -12.45 19.51 14.80
N LYS A 362 -13.09 19.89 13.69
CA LYS A 362 -13.42 21.30 13.41
C LYS A 362 -14.43 21.87 14.40
N ARG A 363 -15.45 21.08 14.82
CA ARG A 363 -16.43 21.47 15.85
C ARG A 363 -15.77 21.63 17.24
N GLU A 364 -14.75 20.84 17.53
CA GLU A 364 -13.93 20.93 18.75
C GLU A 364 -12.90 22.09 18.69
N GLY A 365 -12.92 22.93 17.66
CA GLY A 365 -12.02 24.08 17.52
C GLY A 365 -10.58 23.73 17.11
N LYS A 366 -10.30 22.49 16.71
CA LYS A 366 -8.95 22.08 16.28
C LYS A 366 -8.62 22.65 14.89
N PRO A 367 -7.37 23.07 14.63
CA PRO A 367 -6.97 23.62 13.33
C PRO A 367 -7.04 22.56 12.21
N PHE A 368 -7.90 22.79 11.22
CA PHE A 368 -8.21 21.84 10.14
C PHE A 368 -6.96 21.25 9.46
N TRP A 369 -6.08 22.09 8.92
CA TRP A 369 -4.90 21.64 8.18
C TRP A 369 -3.91 20.85 9.05
N ARG A 370 -3.73 21.25 10.31
CA ARG A 370 -2.85 20.53 11.23
C ARG A 370 -3.42 19.15 11.55
N THR A 371 -4.74 19.04 11.76
CA THR A 371 -5.42 17.76 12.02
C THR A 371 -5.42 16.86 10.78
N PHE A 372 -5.60 17.43 9.58
CA PHE A 372 -5.59 16.68 8.33
C PHE A 372 -4.23 16.01 8.07
N TRP A 373 -3.13 16.76 8.25
CA TRP A 373 -1.78 16.26 7.98
C TRP A 373 -1.17 15.42 9.11
N ARG A 374 -1.48 15.73 10.37
CA ARG A 374 -0.89 15.04 11.54
C ARG A 374 -1.82 14.01 12.19
N GLY A 375 -3.08 13.98 11.78
CA GLY A 375 -4.12 13.25 12.48
C GLY A 375 -4.43 13.81 13.86
N GLY A 376 -5.21 13.05 14.63
CA GLY A 376 -5.55 13.42 15.99
C GLY A 376 -6.18 12.28 16.78
N THR A 377 -6.79 12.67 17.89
CA THR A 377 -7.56 11.79 18.75
C THR A 377 -8.94 12.41 19.00
N THR A 378 -9.91 11.54 19.23
CA THR A 378 -11.28 11.87 19.60
C THR A 378 -11.58 11.27 20.97
N GLU A 379 -12.47 11.91 21.71
CA GLU A 379 -13.02 11.31 22.92
C GLU A 379 -13.87 10.09 22.55
N GLY A 380 -13.60 8.97 23.21
CA GLY A 380 -14.27 7.69 22.98
C GLY A 380 -13.48 6.54 23.55
N GLU A 381 -14.18 5.60 24.19
CA GLU A 381 -13.58 4.37 24.71
C GLU A 381 -13.46 3.30 23.64
N GLY A 382 -12.46 2.43 23.81
CA GLY A 382 -12.49 1.07 23.29
C GLY A 382 -11.45 0.75 22.21
N ALA A 383 -10.66 -0.30 22.51
CA ALA A 383 -10.10 -1.15 21.47
C ALA A 383 -11.25 -1.76 20.64
N ASP A 384 -11.01 -2.04 19.36
CA ASP A 384 -11.98 -2.71 18.51
C ASP A 384 -12.21 -4.14 19.02
N GLN A 385 -13.40 -4.40 19.59
CA GLN A 385 -13.75 -5.72 20.15
C GLN A 385 -14.50 -6.60 19.15
N ARG A 386 -15.03 -6.02 18.06
CA ARG A 386 -15.89 -6.74 17.12
C ARG A 386 -15.11 -7.29 15.93
N SER A 387 -14.15 -6.52 15.41
CA SER A 387 -13.38 -6.97 14.25
C SER A 387 -12.47 -8.13 14.64
N PRO A 388 -12.57 -9.29 13.97
CA PRO A 388 -11.68 -10.41 14.24
C PRO A 388 -10.25 -10.08 13.83
N GLU A 389 -9.29 -10.70 14.48
CA GLU A 389 -7.91 -10.66 14.00
C GLU A 389 -7.77 -11.54 12.75
N LEU A 390 -6.80 -11.22 11.90
CA LEU A 390 -6.59 -12.00 10.67
C LEU A 390 -6.13 -13.45 10.95
N THR A 391 -5.66 -13.70 12.17
CA THR A 391 -5.24 -14.99 12.72
C THR A 391 -6.43 -15.84 13.22
N ASP A 392 -7.62 -15.25 13.34
CA ASP A 392 -8.82 -15.97 13.78
C ASP A 392 -9.34 -16.95 12.70
N ALA A 393 -10.28 -17.80 13.12
CA ALA A 393 -10.89 -18.78 12.23
C ALA A 393 -11.49 -18.12 10.96
N PRO A 394 -11.28 -18.69 9.74
CA PRO A 394 -11.74 -18.10 8.48
C PRO A 394 -13.23 -17.74 8.44
N GLY A 395 -14.07 -18.52 9.12
CA GLY A 395 -15.52 -18.28 9.19
C GLY A 395 -15.90 -16.99 9.93
N LYS A 396 -15.05 -16.46 10.81
CA LYS A 396 -15.24 -15.15 11.45
C LYS A 396 -14.67 -14.02 10.60
N VAL A 397 -13.52 -14.25 9.98
CA VAL A 397 -12.81 -13.24 9.19
C VAL A 397 -13.54 -12.94 7.87
N ALA A 398 -14.02 -13.96 7.15
CA ALA A 398 -14.64 -13.79 5.83
C ALA A 398 -15.87 -12.87 5.82
N PRO A 399 -16.84 -12.97 6.76
CA PRO A 399 -17.92 -11.99 6.85
C PRO A 399 -17.42 -10.58 7.15
N ALA A 400 -16.37 -10.44 7.98
CA ALA A 400 -15.81 -9.15 8.35
C ALA A 400 -15.13 -8.44 7.17
N MET A 401 -14.60 -9.17 6.19
CA MET A 401 -14.04 -8.60 4.95
C MET A 401 -15.07 -7.80 4.15
N PHE A 402 -16.35 -8.17 4.24
CA PHE A 402 -17.42 -7.61 3.43
C PHE A 402 -18.41 -6.75 4.24
N TRP A 403 -18.10 -6.42 5.50
CA TRP A 403 -18.87 -5.41 6.22
C TRP A 403 -18.85 -4.09 5.45
N GLY A 404 -20.01 -3.41 5.35
CA GLY A 404 -20.19 -2.25 4.48
C GLY A 404 -20.80 -2.55 3.12
N MET A 405 -20.81 -3.83 2.70
CA MET A 405 -21.53 -4.26 1.50
C MET A 405 -22.77 -5.06 1.84
N SER A 406 -23.83 -4.82 1.07
CA SER A 406 -25.04 -5.65 1.07
C SER A 406 -25.41 -6.00 -0.37
N VAL A 407 -25.87 -7.23 -0.57
CA VAL A 407 -26.34 -7.69 -1.87
C VAL A 407 -27.82 -8.07 -1.71
N PRO A 408 -28.74 -7.09 -1.84
CA PRO A 408 -30.17 -7.40 -1.81
C PRO A 408 -30.54 -8.28 -3.01
N TRP A 409 -31.57 -9.11 -2.87
CA TRP A 409 -32.00 -10.03 -3.93
C TRP A 409 -32.33 -9.32 -5.25
N THR A 410 -32.85 -8.09 -5.18
CA THR A 410 -33.10 -7.26 -6.36
C THR A 410 -31.80 -6.95 -7.12
N LEU A 411 -30.71 -6.61 -6.42
CA LEU A 411 -29.41 -6.35 -7.03
C LEU A 411 -28.81 -7.64 -7.63
N ALA A 412 -28.94 -8.77 -6.92
CA ALA A 412 -28.50 -10.06 -7.43
C ALA A 412 -29.23 -10.41 -8.74
N LEU A 413 -30.56 -10.27 -8.77
CA LEU A 413 -31.38 -10.53 -9.94
C LEU A 413 -31.02 -9.60 -11.12
N THR A 414 -30.88 -8.29 -10.88
CA THR A 414 -30.49 -7.34 -11.94
C THR A 414 -29.09 -7.63 -12.47
N THR A 415 -28.16 -8.07 -11.61
CA THR A 415 -26.80 -8.46 -12.02
C THR A 415 -26.84 -9.69 -12.91
N LEU A 416 -27.62 -10.71 -12.53
CA LEU A 416 -27.80 -11.93 -13.34
C LEU A 416 -28.43 -11.63 -14.71
N LEU A 417 -29.47 -10.78 -14.74
CA LEU A 417 -30.09 -10.34 -15.99
C LEU A 417 -29.10 -9.54 -16.86
N GLY A 418 -28.28 -8.67 -16.25
CA GLY A 418 -27.23 -7.93 -16.94
C GLY A 418 -26.18 -8.86 -17.56
N ILE A 419 -25.67 -9.83 -16.80
CA ILE A 419 -24.72 -10.84 -17.30
C ILE A 419 -25.35 -11.64 -18.45
N TRP A 420 -26.61 -12.05 -18.31
CA TRP A 420 -27.33 -12.76 -19.38
C TRP A 420 -27.40 -11.91 -20.64
N LEU A 421 -27.80 -10.64 -20.55
CA LEU A 421 -27.81 -9.71 -21.68
C LEU A 421 -26.41 -9.53 -22.32
N MET A 422 -25.35 -9.50 -21.53
CA MET A 422 -23.98 -9.39 -22.06
C MET A 422 -23.54 -10.63 -22.85
N VAL A 423 -24.00 -11.81 -22.45
CA VAL A 423 -23.64 -13.10 -23.07
C VAL A 423 -24.55 -13.44 -24.26
N THR A 424 -25.80 -12.96 -24.28
CA THR A 424 -26.77 -13.28 -25.37
C THR A 424 -26.28 -13.02 -26.80
N PRO A 425 -25.47 -11.99 -27.13
CA PRO A 425 -24.97 -11.81 -28.49
C PRO A 425 -23.94 -12.86 -28.92
N ALA A 426 -23.38 -13.62 -27.97
CA ALA A 426 -22.39 -14.67 -28.19
C ALA A 426 -22.98 -16.10 -28.14
N LEU A 427 -24.27 -16.23 -27.76
CA LEU A 427 -25.06 -17.46 -27.84
C LEU A 427 -25.82 -17.50 -29.17
#